data_AF-V6S4R1-F1
#
_entry.id   AF-V6S4R1-F1
#
_cell.length_a   1.000
_cell.length_b   1.000
_cell.length_c   1.000
_cell.angle_alpha   90.00
_cell.angle_beta   90.00
_cell.angle_gamma   90.00
#
_symmetry.space_group_name_H-M   'P 1'
#
loop_
_entity.id
_entity.type
_entity.pdbx_description
1 polymer ?
#
loop_
_entity_poly.entity_id
_entity_poly.type
_entity_poly.pdbx_seq_one_letter_code
_entity_poly.pdbx_strand_id
1 'polypeptide(L)'
;MDNLDNYSSKFMDWIATFGPKLIGAILVFIIGLYLINMVTRLISKGLMKREIDVSLQSFLGSVVSVGLKILLLISVAGMLGIQTTSFVAVIGALGLAVGLALQGSLANFAGGVLILVFKPFKVGDVIESGGQTGRVQEIQIFNTILLTPENKTVILANGGVSNNTIVNYTRHGNLRVDITMAVAPDSDIEKARSIAMQAIVANRFVLKEPAPSVNVIKVGDGMITFAIRPYAASDDYWDAFFTVQEDVRNAWNKNDVSGPIPTRVIINK
;
A
#
# COMPACT_ATOMS: atom_id res chain seq x y z
N MET A 1 -54.99 -54.47 24.44
CA MET A 1 -53.64 -54.81 23.96
C MET A 1 -53.37 -54.18 22.60
N ASP A 2 -54.38 -54.04 21.74
CA ASP A 2 -54.27 -53.45 20.39
C ASP A 2 -53.68 -52.03 20.27
N ASN A 3 -53.86 -51.16 21.27
CA ASN A 3 -53.24 -49.83 21.26
C ASN A 3 -51.72 -49.90 21.54
N LEU A 4 -51.25 -50.84 22.38
CA LEU A 4 -49.82 -50.98 22.71
C LEU A 4 -49.03 -51.52 21.52
N ASP A 5 -49.60 -52.43 20.74
CA ASP A 5 -48.98 -52.99 19.54
C ASP A 5 -48.91 -51.95 18.40
N ASN A 6 -49.88 -51.04 18.33
CA ASN A 6 -49.91 -49.93 17.37
C ASN A 6 -48.90 -48.81 17.70
N TYR A 7 -48.61 -48.57 18.99
CA TYR A 7 -47.52 -47.67 19.39
C TYR A 7 -46.13 -48.31 19.19
N SER A 8 -46.00 -49.62 19.45
CA SER A 8 -44.75 -50.36 19.27
C SER A 8 -44.31 -50.46 17.80
N SER A 9 -45.26 -50.76 16.89
CA SER A 9 -45.01 -50.81 15.45
C SER A 9 -44.64 -49.44 14.87
N LYS A 10 -45.33 -48.36 15.25
CA LYS A 10 -44.97 -46.99 14.86
C LYS A 10 -43.60 -46.55 15.37
N PHE A 11 -43.21 -47.01 16.56
CA PHE A 11 -41.88 -46.74 17.12
C PHE A 11 -40.77 -47.50 16.38
N MET A 12 -40.99 -48.76 16.03
CA MET A 12 -40.08 -49.57 15.22
C MET A 12 -39.89 -48.99 13.80
N ASP A 13 -40.98 -48.56 13.13
CA ASP A 13 -40.90 -47.93 11.81
C ASP A 13 -40.18 -46.58 11.84
N TRP A 14 -40.37 -45.81 12.91
CA TRP A 14 -39.65 -44.56 13.13
C TRP A 14 -38.14 -44.81 13.31
N ILE A 15 -37.74 -45.79 14.13
CA ILE A 15 -36.34 -46.17 14.32
C ILE A 15 -35.72 -46.71 13.02
N ALA A 16 -36.42 -47.56 12.27
CA ALA A 16 -35.93 -48.12 11.02
C ALA A 16 -35.68 -47.04 9.95
N THR A 17 -36.46 -45.96 9.98
CA THR A 17 -36.37 -44.87 8.99
C THR A 17 -35.41 -43.75 9.42
N PHE A 18 -35.41 -43.36 10.70
CA PHE A 18 -34.57 -42.28 11.21
C PHE A 18 -33.21 -42.76 11.75
N GLY A 19 -33.11 -43.98 12.24
CA GLY A 19 -31.88 -44.55 12.80
C GLY A 19 -30.70 -44.55 11.82
N PRO A 20 -30.85 -45.10 10.60
CA PRO A 20 -29.79 -45.08 9.59
C PRO A 20 -29.40 -43.67 9.15
N LYS A 21 -30.37 -42.75 9.04
CA LYS A 21 -30.12 -41.34 8.70
C LYS A 21 -29.34 -40.63 9.80
N LEU A 22 -29.68 -40.88 11.06
CA LEU A 22 -28.98 -40.31 12.21
C LEU A 22 -27.55 -40.83 12.31
N ILE A 23 -27.34 -42.14 12.13
CA ILE A 23 -26.00 -42.74 12.10
C ILE A 23 -25.17 -42.17 10.95
N GLY A 24 -25.74 -42.09 9.75
CA GLY A 24 -25.08 -41.49 8.59
C GLY A 24 -24.72 -40.02 8.82
N ALA A 25 -25.62 -39.23 9.41
CA ALA A 25 -25.40 -37.83 9.74
C ALA A 25 -24.26 -37.66 10.77
N ILE A 26 -24.21 -38.51 11.81
CA ILE A 26 -23.13 -38.51 12.81
C ILE A 26 -21.79 -38.88 12.15
N LEU A 27 -21.77 -39.91 11.29
CA LEU A 27 -20.57 -40.32 10.57
C LEU A 27 -20.04 -39.19 9.68
N VAL A 28 -20.91 -38.57 8.88
CA VAL A 28 -20.55 -37.43 8.02
C VAL A 28 -20.07 -36.25 8.84
N PHE A 29 -20.70 -35.97 9.99
CA PHE A 29 -20.26 -34.89 10.88
C PHE A 29 -18.85 -35.13 11.42
N ILE A 30 -18.56 -36.34 11.92
CA ILE A 30 -17.24 -36.70 12.47
C ILE A 30 -16.17 -36.66 11.37
N ILE A 31 -16.43 -37.32 10.23
CA ILE A 31 -15.50 -37.35 9.09
C ILE A 31 -15.30 -35.95 8.53
N GLY A 32 -16.37 -35.16 8.43
CA GLY A 32 -16.34 -33.77 7.97
C GLY A 32 -15.45 -32.90 8.86
N LEU A 33 -15.61 -32.95 10.18
CA LEU A 33 -14.75 -32.20 11.10
C LEU A 33 -13.27 -32.62 10.98
N TYR A 34 -13.01 -33.92 10.82
CA TYR A 34 -11.67 -34.43 10.57
C TYR A 34 -11.07 -33.86 9.27
N LEU A 35 -11.81 -33.90 8.16
CA LEU A 35 -11.39 -33.36 6.87
C LEU A 35 -11.17 -31.85 6.93
N ILE A 36 -12.04 -31.10 7.59
CA ILE A 36 -11.89 -29.64 7.77
C ILE A 36 -10.59 -29.33 8.50
N ASN A 37 -10.33 -30.03 9.60
CA ASN A 37 -9.09 -29.87 10.36
C ASN A 37 -7.85 -30.25 9.54
N MET A 38 -7.96 -31.25 8.66
CA MET A 38 -6.89 -31.62 7.74
C MET A 38 -6.63 -30.49 6.72
N VAL A 39 -7.66 -29.98 6.07
CA VAL A 39 -7.56 -28.90 5.08
C VAL A 39 -6.98 -27.62 5.69
N THR A 40 -7.47 -27.20 6.85
CA THR A 40 -6.98 -25.98 7.52
C THR A 40 -5.50 -26.11 7.92
N ARG A 41 -5.07 -27.29 8.39
CA ARG A 41 -3.65 -27.59 8.65
C ARG A 41 -2.80 -27.56 7.38
N LEU A 42 -3.30 -28.09 6.26
CA LEU A 42 -2.58 -28.07 4.98
C LEU A 42 -2.38 -26.63 4.48
N ILE A 43 -3.43 -25.80 4.57
CA ILE A 43 -3.36 -24.37 4.22
C ILE A 43 -2.33 -23.67 5.09
N SER A 44 -2.41 -23.84 6.42
CA SER A 44 -1.46 -23.23 7.36
C SER A 44 -0.01 -23.65 7.05
N LYS A 45 0.25 -24.94 6.83
CA LYS A 45 1.60 -25.43 6.44
C LYS A 45 2.08 -24.84 5.11
N GLY A 46 1.19 -24.71 4.13
CA GLY A 46 1.52 -24.11 2.82
C GLY A 46 1.87 -22.62 2.92
N LEU A 47 1.16 -21.88 3.77
CA LEU A 47 1.44 -20.47 4.03
C LEU A 47 2.74 -20.28 4.84
N MET A 48 3.00 -21.13 5.84
CA MET A 48 4.26 -21.10 6.59
C MET A 48 5.48 -21.31 5.68
N LYS A 49 5.40 -22.25 4.73
CA LYS A 49 6.48 -22.53 3.78
C LYS A 49 6.80 -21.34 2.86
N ARG A 50 5.88 -20.39 2.71
CA ARG A 50 6.03 -19.17 1.90
C ARG A 50 6.37 -17.94 2.74
N GLU A 51 6.73 -18.12 4.02
CA GLU A 51 7.09 -17.02 4.95
C GLU A 51 6.01 -15.94 5.03
N ILE A 52 4.75 -16.35 4.88
CA ILE A 52 3.61 -15.44 4.96
C ILE A 52 3.37 -15.04 6.42
N ASP A 53 3.04 -13.77 6.67
CA ASP A 53 2.80 -13.23 8.01
C ASP A 53 1.79 -14.06 8.83
N VAL A 54 2.06 -14.22 10.13
CA VAL A 54 1.28 -15.06 11.05
C VAL A 54 -0.18 -14.63 11.15
N SER A 55 -0.46 -13.32 11.07
CA SER A 55 -1.82 -12.78 11.15
C SER A 55 -2.64 -13.11 9.89
N LEU A 56 -1.98 -13.18 8.73
CA LEU A 56 -2.59 -13.58 7.47
C LEU A 56 -2.89 -15.08 7.48
N GLN A 57 -2.01 -15.90 8.06
CA GLN A 57 -2.25 -17.33 8.25
C GLN A 57 -3.46 -17.59 9.15
N SER A 58 -3.54 -16.93 10.30
CA SER A 58 -4.64 -17.11 11.25
C SER A 58 -5.97 -16.63 10.68
N PHE A 59 -5.97 -15.51 9.96
CA PHE A 59 -7.17 -14.98 9.29
C PHE A 59 -7.69 -15.94 8.23
N LEU A 60 -6.87 -16.33 7.24
CA LEU A 60 -7.29 -17.24 6.17
C LEU A 60 -7.72 -18.62 6.71
N GLY A 61 -6.97 -19.16 7.67
CA GLY A 61 -7.31 -20.42 8.33
C GLY A 61 -8.67 -20.37 9.03
N SER A 62 -8.97 -19.26 9.71
CA SER A 62 -10.24 -19.05 10.41
C SER A 62 -11.41 -18.92 9.43
N VAL A 63 -11.27 -18.12 8.37
CA VAL A 63 -12.30 -17.93 7.34
C VAL A 63 -12.66 -19.26 6.68
N VAL A 64 -11.65 -20.03 6.23
CA VAL A 64 -11.87 -21.34 5.62
C VAL A 64 -12.48 -22.33 6.61
N SER A 65 -11.99 -22.36 7.86
CA SER A 65 -12.55 -23.25 8.88
C SER A 65 -14.02 -22.96 9.18
N VAL A 66 -14.39 -21.68 9.30
CA VAL A 66 -15.77 -21.29 9.62
C VAL A 66 -16.68 -21.62 8.43
N GLY A 67 -16.26 -21.26 7.21
CA GLY A 67 -17.03 -21.55 5.99
C GLY A 67 -17.31 -23.04 5.80
N LEU A 68 -16.27 -23.88 5.94
CA LEU A 68 -16.45 -25.33 5.80
C LEU A 68 -17.32 -25.94 6.91
N LYS A 69 -17.22 -25.45 8.15
CA LYS A 69 -18.07 -25.92 9.26
C LYS A 69 -19.54 -25.57 9.04
N ILE A 70 -19.83 -24.37 8.51
CA ILE A 70 -21.19 -23.97 8.14
C ILE A 70 -21.75 -24.90 7.07
N LEU A 71 -20.98 -25.16 5.99
CA LEU A 71 -21.40 -26.07 4.93
C LEU A 71 -21.66 -27.48 5.47
N LEU A 72 -20.78 -27.99 6.34
CA LEU A 72 -20.95 -29.29 6.98
C LEU A 72 -22.25 -29.37 7.80
N LEU A 73 -22.54 -28.34 8.61
CA LEU A 73 -23.77 -28.28 9.42
C LEU A 73 -25.03 -28.28 8.54
N ILE A 74 -25.02 -27.54 7.42
CA ILE A 74 -26.13 -27.53 6.46
C ILE A 74 -26.31 -28.93 5.85
N SER A 75 -25.22 -29.59 5.43
CA SER A 75 -25.28 -30.94 4.86
C SER A 75 -25.86 -31.95 5.87
N VAL A 76 -25.39 -31.92 7.12
CA VAL A 76 -25.87 -32.80 8.19
C VAL A 76 -27.34 -32.55 8.51
N ALA A 77 -27.77 -31.29 8.58
CA ALA A 77 -29.18 -30.94 8.79
C ALA A 77 -30.08 -31.46 7.66
N GLY A 78 -29.62 -31.34 6.41
CA GLY A 78 -30.33 -31.89 5.24
C GLY A 78 -30.49 -33.41 5.29
N MET A 79 -29.45 -34.13 5.73
CA MET A 79 -29.51 -35.60 5.90
C MET A 79 -30.56 -36.04 6.93
N LEU A 80 -30.79 -35.23 7.96
CA LEU A 80 -31.82 -35.47 8.97
C LEU A 80 -33.23 -35.09 8.51
N GLY A 81 -33.39 -34.61 7.27
CA GLY A 81 -34.68 -34.20 6.70
C GLY A 81 -35.12 -32.79 7.13
N ILE A 82 -34.23 -31.99 7.72
CA ILE A 82 -34.50 -30.60 8.05
C ILE A 82 -34.49 -29.78 6.76
N GLN A 83 -35.50 -28.92 6.57
CA GLN A 83 -35.55 -28.01 5.43
C GLN A 83 -34.46 -26.94 5.56
N THR A 84 -33.37 -27.08 4.82
CA THR A 84 -32.18 -26.21 4.92
C THR A 84 -32.34 -24.86 4.23
N THR A 85 -33.34 -24.69 3.36
CA THR A 85 -33.56 -23.46 2.59
C THR A 85 -33.63 -22.20 3.47
N SER A 86 -34.38 -22.26 4.58
CA SER A 86 -34.49 -21.14 5.52
C SER A 86 -33.18 -20.84 6.24
N PHE A 87 -32.39 -21.88 6.57
CA PHE A 87 -31.06 -21.70 7.15
C PHE A 87 -30.08 -21.07 6.16
N VAL A 88 -30.10 -21.51 4.90
CA VAL A 88 -29.28 -20.93 3.83
C VAL A 88 -29.61 -19.45 3.65
N ALA A 89 -30.89 -19.08 3.66
CA ALA A 89 -31.30 -17.67 3.56
C ALA A 89 -30.77 -16.83 4.72
N VAL A 90 -30.93 -17.30 5.97
CA VAL A 90 -30.45 -16.58 7.17
C VAL A 90 -28.92 -16.47 7.17
N ILE A 91 -28.21 -17.56 6.85
CA ILE A 91 -26.75 -17.57 6.77
C ILE A 91 -26.26 -16.67 5.64
N GLY A 92 -26.95 -16.65 4.50
CA GLY A 92 -26.65 -15.73 3.40
C GLY A 92 -26.79 -14.27 3.82
N ALA A 93 -27.87 -13.93 4.52
CA ALA A 93 -28.09 -12.59 5.06
C ALA A 93 -27.03 -12.21 6.11
N LEU A 94 -26.69 -13.11 7.04
CA LEU A 94 -25.63 -12.92 8.03
C LEU A 94 -24.26 -12.77 7.35
N GLY A 95 -23.97 -13.59 6.34
CA GLY A 95 -22.73 -13.54 5.57
C GLY A 95 -22.59 -12.21 4.82
N LEU A 96 -23.67 -11.71 4.23
CA LEU A 96 -23.69 -10.37 3.63
C LEU A 96 -23.46 -9.29 4.67
N ALA A 97 -24.15 -9.33 5.82
CA ALA A 97 -23.98 -8.35 6.89
C ALA A 97 -22.53 -8.33 7.44
N VAL A 98 -21.94 -9.50 7.69
CA VAL A 98 -20.53 -9.63 8.10
C VAL A 98 -19.59 -9.16 7.01
N GLY A 99 -19.85 -9.51 5.74
CA GLY A 99 -19.04 -9.09 4.60
C GLY A 99 -19.03 -7.57 4.41
N LEU A 100 -20.18 -6.92 4.54
CA LEU A 100 -20.29 -5.46 4.50
C LEU A 100 -19.60 -4.81 5.70
N ALA A 101 -19.74 -5.39 6.90
CA ALA A 101 -19.04 -4.90 8.10
C ALA A 101 -17.51 -5.01 7.98
N LEU A 102 -17.01 -6.06 7.31
CA LEU A 102 -15.59 -6.30 7.10
C LEU A 102 -15.04 -5.72 5.78
N GLN A 103 -15.87 -5.04 4.97
CA GLN A 103 -15.49 -4.57 3.64
C GLN A 103 -14.22 -3.72 3.66
N GLY A 104 -14.10 -2.79 4.62
CA GLY A 104 -12.91 -1.94 4.77
C GLY A 104 -11.65 -2.74 5.14
N SER A 105 -11.74 -3.65 6.11
CA SER A 105 -10.60 -4.49 6.51
C SER A 105 -10.17 -5.43 5.39
N LEU A 106 -11.13 -5.99 4.65
CA LEU A 106 -10.84 -6.87 3.53
C LEU A 106 -10.21 -6.11 2.34
N ALA A 107 -10.59 -4.86 2.12
CA ALA A 107 -9.93 -3.99 1.14
C ALA A 107 -8.48 -3.69 1.54
N ASN A 108 -8.22 -3.41 2.81
CA ASN A 108 -6.87 -3.20 3.33
C ASN A 108 -6.00 -4.45 3.21
N PHE A 109 -6.56 -5.61 3.54
CA PHE A 109 -5.92 -6.89 3.34
C PHE A 109 -5.54 -7.14 1.87
N ALA A 110 -6.49 -6.97 0.95
CA ALA A 110 -6.26 -7.17 -0.47
C ALA A 110 -5.18 -6.21 -0.98
N GLY A 111 -5.22 -4.94 -0.57
CA GLY A 111 -4.17 -3.96 -0.86
C GLY A 111 -2.80 -4.41 -0.35
N GLY A 112 -2.71 -4.90 0.89
CA GLY A 112 -1.46 -5.39 1.46
C GLY A 112 -0.89 -6.57 0.67
N VAL A 113 -1.73 -7.53 0.29
CA VAL A 113 -1.33 -8.65 -0.56
C VAL A 113 -0.81 -8.16 -1.93
N LEU A 114 -1.49 -7.21 -2.57
CA LEU A 114 -1.06 -6.65 -3.85
C LEU A 114 0.30 -5.94 -3.74
N ILE A 115 0.51 -5.16 -2.68
CA ILE A 115 1.80 -4.50 -2.42
C ILE A 115 2.91 -5.54 -2.23
N LEU A 116 2.68 -6.58 -1.44
CA LEU A 116 3.69 -7.62 -1.18
C LEU A 116 4.01 -8.47 -2.43
N VAL A 117 3.01 -8.75 -3.27
CA VAL A 117 3.17 -9.56 -4.49
C VAL A 117 3.82 -8.77 -5.61
N PHE A 118 3.30 -7.59 -5.93
CA PHE A 118 3.77 -6.80 -7.07
C PHE A 118 4.93 -5.86 -6.73
N LYS A 119 5.16 -5.59 -5.43
CA LYS A 119 6.23 -4.74 -4.91
C LYS A 119 6.34 -3.41 -5.69
N PRO A 120 5.28 -2.58 -5.74
CA PRO A 120 5.35 -1.24 -6.33
C PRO A 120 6.39 -0.36 -5.62
N PHE A 121 6.62 -0.64 -4.33
CA PHE A 121 7.69 -0.10 -3.50
C PHE A 121 8.13 -1.16 -2.49
N LYS A 122 9.26 -0.93 -1.81
CA LYS A 122 9.78 -1.79 -0.75
C LYS A 122 10.15 -0.98 0.50
N VAL A 123 10.38 -1.68 1.60
CA VAL A 123 10.95 -1.07 2.81
C VAL A 123 12.26 -0.37 2.46
N GLY A 124 12.39 0.87 2.91
CA GLY A 124 13.51 1.75 2.62
C GLY A 124 13.27 2.75 1.50
N ASP A 125 12.30 2.52 0.61
CA ASP A 125 11.95 3.48 -0.46
C ASP A 125 11.29 4.73 0.13
N VAL A 126 11.49 5.88 -0.50
CA VAL A 126 10.74 7.11 -0.24
C VAL A 126 9.57 7.18 -1.21
N ILE A 127 8.36 7.22 -0.66
CA ILE A 127 7.13 7.28 -1.44
C ILE A 127 6.25 8.43 -1.00
N GLU A 128 5.36 8.85 -1.89
CA GLU A 128 4.22 9.69 -1.59
C GLU A 128 2.93 8.99 -1.99
N SER A 129 1.99 8.94 -1.04
CA SER A 129 0.66 8.37 -1.23
C SER A 129 -0.32 9.03 -0.27
N GLY A 130 -1.53 9.32 -0.75
CA GLY A 130 -2.56 9.98 0.08
C GLY A 130 -2.14 11.36 0.60
N GLY A 131 -1.27 12.06 -0.14
CA GLY A 131 -0.72 13.36 0.25
C GLY A 131 0.30 13.30 1.40
N GLN A 132 0.78 12.11 1.75
CA GLN A 132 1.82 11.91 2.77
C GLN A 132 3.09 11.40 2.11
N THR A 133 4.22 12.05 2.40
CA THR A 133 5.54 11.69 1.86
C THR A 133 6.44 11.19 2.98
N GLY A 134 7.09 10.05 2.78
CA GLY A 134 7.99 9.49 3.78
C GLY A 134 8.71 8.23 3.31
N ARG A 135 9.70 7.83 4.11
CA ARG A 135 10.43 6.58 3.92
C ARG A 135 9.64 5.41 4.48
N VAL A 136 9.43 4.37 3.68
CA VAL A 136 8.73 3.15 4.10
C VAL A 136 9.56 2.42 5.15
N GLN A 137 9.04 2.34 6.38
CA GLN A 137 9.67 1.57 7.46
C GLN A 137 9.20 0.12 7.47
N GLU A 138 7.90 -0.10 7.31
CA GLU A 138 7.30 -1.43 7.42
C GLU A 138 6.06 -1.53 6.52
N ILE A 139 5.86 -2.72 5.94
CA ILE A 139 4.64 -3.07 5.19
C ILE A 139 3.96 -4.20 5.95
N GLN A 140 2.91 -3.87 6.68
CA GLN A 140 2.07 -4.82 7.40
C GLN A 140 0.92 -5.29 6.51
N ILE A 141 0.13 -6.26 6.97
CA ILE A 141 -1.00 -6.80 6.19
C ILE A 141 -2.05 -5.73 5.87
N PHE A 142 -2.40 -4.90 6.85
CA PHE A 142 -3.46 -3.91 6.71
C PHE A 142 -2.95 -2.49 6.48
N ASN A 143 -1.71 -2.20 6.88
CA ASN A 143 -1.15 -0.85 6.87
C ASN A 143 0.28 -0.82 6.36
N THR A 144 0.69 0.33 5.84
CA THR A 144 2.07 0.67 5.53
C THR A 144 2.51 1.81 6.45
N ILE A 145 3.68 1.66 7.07
CA ILE A 145 4.23 2.63 8.02
C ILE A 145 5.31 3.45 7.31
N LEU A 146 5.14 4.77 7.29
CA LEU A 146 6.08 5.73 6.75
C LEU A 146 6.72 6.55 7.89
N LEU A 147 8.00 6.89 7.72
CA LEU A 147 8.68 7.92 8.50
C LEU A 147 8.82 9.17 7.63
N THR A 148 8.21 10.28 8.04
CA THR A 148 8.35 11.55 7.34
C THR A 148 9.74 12.17 7.58
N PRO A 149 10.17 13.12 6.74
CA PRO A 149 11.41 13.89 6.97
C PRO A 149 11.43 14.62 8.33
N GLU A 150 10.26 14.92 8.89
CA GLU A 150 10.09 15.53 10.21
C GLU A 150 10.15 14.52 11.37
N ASN A 151 10.55 13.28 11.11
CA ASN A 151 10.52 12.16 12.06
C ASN A 151 9.14 11.84 12.64
N LYS A 152 8.07 12.04 11.87
CA LYS A 152 6.70 11.61 12.26
C LYS A 152 6.39 10.24 11.68
N THR A 153 5.75 9.39 12.46
CA THR A 153 5.23 8.11 11.98
C THR A 153 3.85 8.30 11.36
N VAL A 154 3.72 7.98 10.08
CA VAL A 154 2.46 8.02 9.34
C VAL A 154 2.02 6.58 9.05
N ILE A 155 0.79 6.25 9.41
CA ILE A 155 0.21 4.92 9.19
C ILE A 155 -0.84 5.03 8.09
N LEU A 156 -0.56 4.43 6.93
CA LEU A 156 -1.46 4.42 5.79
C LEU A 156 -2.16 3.08 5.66
N ALA A 157 -3.48 3.10 5.49
CA ALA A 157 -4.25 1.88 5.22
C ALA A 157 -3.94 1.36 3.80
N ASN A 158 -3.56 0.09 3.69
CA ASN A 158 -3.06 -0.50 2.44
C ASN A 158 -4.09 -0.48 1.30
N GLY A 159 -5.38 -0.53 1.62
CA GLY A 159 -6.45 -0.45 0.64
C GLY A 159 -6.47 0.94 -0.02
N GLY A 160 -6.24 2.00 0.77
CA GLY A 160 -6.08 3.35 0.25
C GLY A 160 -4.80 3.50 -0.58
N VAL A 161 -3.67 3.00 -0.08
CA VAL A 161 -2.38 3.07 -0.79
C VAL A 161 -2.43 2.36 -2.13
N SER A 162 -3.06 1.19 -2.19
CA SER A 162 -3.11 0.37 -3.42
C SER A 162 -4.09 0.90 -4.46
N ASN A 163 -5.11 1.64 -4.03
CA ASN A 163 -6.11 2.23 -4.93
C ASN A 163 -5.71 3.62 -5.44
N ASN A 164 -4.84 4.32 -4.71
CA ASN A 164 -4.41 5.67 -5.05
C ASN A 164 -3.12 5.68 -5.88
N THR A 165 -2.82 6.83 -6.48
CA THR A 165 -1.51 7.07 -7.12
C THR A 165 -0.40 6.98 -6.09
N ILE A 166 0.67 6.27 -6.45
CA ILE A 166 1.91 6.16 -5.66
C ILE A 166 3.02 6.82 -6.46
N VAL A 167 3.65 7.85 -5.89
CA VAL A 167 4.90 8.42 -6.42
C VAL A 167 6.05 7.79 -5.66
N ASN A 168 6.95 7.10 -6.36
CA ASN A 168 8.15 6.52 -5.74
C ASN A 168 9.38 7.31 -6.17
N TYR A 169 10.04 7.93 -5.21
CA TYR A 169 11.20 8.80 -5.42
C TYR A 169 12.53 8.02 -5.47
N THR A 170 12.56 6.78 -4.98
CA THR A 170 13.80 6.00 -4.85
C THR A 170 13.97 4.95 -5.94
N ARG A 171 12.88 4.40 -6.47
CA ARG A 171 12.90 3.24 -7.39
C ARG A 171 13.64 3.50 -8.71
N HIS A 172 13.60 4.72 -9.22
CA HIS A 172 14.32 5.09 -10.45
C HIS A 172 15.84 5.25 -10.22
N GLY A 173 16.27 5.47 -8.98
CA GLY A 173 17.68 5.59 -8.58
C GLY A 173 18.28 6.98 -8.73
N ASN A 174 17.69 7.86 -9.53
CA ASN A 174 18.05 9.27 -9.59
C ASN A 174 16.81 10.18 -9.62
N LEU A 175 17.00 11.41 -9.17
CA LEU A 175 15.98 12.46 -9.09
C LEU A 175 16.49 13.75 -9.69
N ARG A 176 15.62 14.46 -10.38
CA ARG A 176 15.89 15.84 -10.80
C ARG A 176 15.67 16.76 -9.60
N VAL A 177 16.63 17.62 -9.33
CA VAL A 177 16.56 18.64 -8.30
C VAL A 177 16.19 19.96 -8.96
N ASP A 178 15.03 20.52 -8.62
CA ASP A 178 14.55 21.76 -9.23
C ASP A 178 14.93 22.97 -8.36
N ILE A 179 15.92 23.74 -8.82
CA ILE A 179 16.42 24.94 -8.16
C ILE A 179 16.06 26.17 -8.99
N THR A 180 15.55 27.22 -8.34
CA THR A 180 15.27 28.50 -8.99
C THR A 180 16.14 29.58 -8.36
N MET A 181 16.97 30.22 -9.18
CA MET A 181 17.85 31.30 -8.76
C MET A 181 17.77 32.45 -9.77
N ALA A 182 18.06 33.66 -9.34
CA ALA A 182 17.97 34.82 -10.21
C ALA A 182 19.20 35.71 -10.12
N VAL A 183 19.43 36.46 -11.20
CA VAL A 183 20.51 37.43 -11.36
C VAL A 183 19.92 38.79 -11.72
N ALA A 184 20.75 39.83 -11.63
CA ALA A 184 20.39 41.19 -12.00
C ALA A 184 19.97 41.27 -13.49
N PRO A 185 19.08 42.21 -13.86
CA PRO A 185 18.47 42.25 -15.19
C PRO A 185 19.46 42.64 -16.30
N ASP A 186 20.58 43.25 -15.92
CA ASP A 186 21.71 43.65 -16.77
C ASP A 186 22.81 42.58 -16.85
N SER A 187 22.66 41.45 -16.16
CA SER A 187 23.64 40.36 -16.19
C SER A 187 23.63 39.65 -17.54
N ASP A 188 24.83 39.32 -18.05
CA ASP A 188 24.99 38.48 -19.24
C ASP A 188 24.48 37.06 -18.96
N ILE A 189 23.45 36.66 -19.71
CA ILE A 189 22.76 35.37 -19.58
C ILE A 189 23.70 34.20 -19.83
N GLU A 190 24.52 34.25 -20.89
CA GLU A 190 25.40 33.14 -21.26
C GLU A 190 26.58 33.03 -20.30
N LYS A 191 27.10 34.17 -19.82
CA LYS A 191 28.08 34.19 -18.75
C LYS A 191 27.50 33.55 -17.47
N ALA A 192 26.33 33.98 -17.02
CA ALA A 192 25.69 33.42 -15.82
C ALA A 192 25.40 31.92 -15.96
N ARG A 193 24.87 31.49 -17.12
CA ARG A 193 24.57 30.08 -17.42
C ARG A 193 25.82 29.20 -17.39
N SER A 194 26.88 29.63 -18.07
CA SER A 194 28.12 28.85 -18.17
C SER A 194 28.81 28.68 -16.82
N ILE A 195 28.85 29.73 -16.00
CA ILE A 195 29.40 29.67 -14.64
C ILE A 195 28.58 28.73 -13.75
N ALA A 196 27.25 28.85 -13.80
CA ALA A 196 26.36 27.96 -13.03
C ALA A 196 26.56 26.49 -13.45
N MET A 197 26.63 26.22 -14.75
CA MET A 197 26.88 24.87 -15.27
C MET A 197 28.20 24.28 -14.78
N GLN A 198 29.29 25.07 -14.77
CA GLN A 198 30.59 24.62 -14.25
C GLN A 198 30.52 24.29 -12.75
N ALA A 199 29.84 25.11 -11.96
CA ALA A 199 29.65 24.88 -10.53
C ALA A 199 28.85 23.59 -10.27
N ILE A 200 27.77 23.37 -11.02
CA ILE A 200 26.91 22.19 -10.91
C ILE A 200 27.69 20.90 -11.24
N VAL A 201 28.45 20.90 -12.34
CA VAL A 201 29.22 19.72 -12.78
C VAL A 201 30.38 19.38 -11.84
N ALA A 202 30.90 20.37 -11.11
CA ALA A 202 31.93 20.18 -10.10
C ALA A 202 31.39 19.64 -8.76
N ASN A 203 30.08 19.73 -8.52
CA ASN A 203 29.47 19.28 -7.28
C ASN A 203 29.44 17.74 -7.18
N ARG A 204 29.87 17.21 -6.04
CA ARG A 204 30.03 15.75 -5.83
C ARG A 204 28.72 14.96 -5.83
N PHE A 205 27.61 15.60 -5.50
CA PHE A 205 26.29 14.97 -5.36
C PHE A 205 25.48 15.02 -6.68
N VAL A 206 26.00 15.71 -7.69
CA VAL A 206 25.37 15.84 -9.00
C VAL A 206 25.87 14.75 -9.93
N LEU A 207 24.92 14.04 -10.54
CA LEU A 207 25.19 13.05 -11.57
C LEU A 207 25.57 13.75 -12.88
N LYS A 208 26.54 13.15 -13.59
CA LYS A 208 26.93 13.60 -14.94
C LYS A 208 25.95 13.12 -16.01
N GLU A 209 25.32 11.97 -15.78
CA GLU A 209 24.28 11.40 -16.62
C GLU A 209 23.06 11.04 -15.75
N PRO A 210 21.86 11.58 -16.04
CA PRO A 210 21.55 12.55 -17.10
C PRO A 210 22.25 13.90 -16.90
N ALA A 211 22.56 14.59 -18.00
CA ALA A 211 23.25 15.86 -17.94
C ALA A 211 22.38 16.94 -17.26
N PRO A 212 22.96 17.76 -16.36
CA PRO A 212 22.24 18.89 -15.76
C PRO A 212 21.88 19.94 -16.80
N SER A 213 20.85 20.74 -16.53
CA SER A 213 20.46 21.87 -17.38
C SER A 213 20.38 23.20 -16.61
N VAL A 214 20.73 24.29 -17.29
CA VAL A 214 20.55 25.66 -16.80
C VAL A 214 19.85 26.46 -17.88
N ASN A 215 18.62 26.89 -17.59
CA ASN A 215 17.74 27.54 -18.55
C ASN A 215 17.10 28.79 -17.94
N VAL A 216 16.95 29.85 -18.73
CA VAL A 216 16.17 31.02 -18.31
C VAL A 216 14.68 30.65 -18.35
N ILE A 217 13.97 30.87 -17.26
CA ILE A 217 12.52 30.63 -17.17
C ILE A 217 11.70 31.92 -17.18
N LYS A 218 12.28 33.05 -16.80
CA LYS A 218 11.61 34.35 -16.81
C LYS A 218 12.62 35.49 -16.94
N VAL A 219 12.31 36.46 -17.80
CA VAL A 219 12.98 37.77 -17.87
C VAL A 219 11.91 38.81 -17.56
N GLY A 220 12.01 39.49 -16.43
CA GLY A 220 10.97 40.40 -15.95
C GLY A 220 11.12 40.74 -14.47
N ASP A 221 10.26 41.60 -13.93
CA ASP A 221 10.29 42.03 -12.51
C ASP A 221 11.63 42.62 -12.05
N GLY A 222 12.44 43.14 -12.98
CA GLY A 222 13.78 43.63 -12.68
C GLY A 222 14.80 42.52 -12.39
N MET A 223 14.61 41.31 -12.92
CA MET A 223 15.53 40.18 -12.73
C MET A 223 15.49 39.19 -13.92
N ILE A 224 16.52 38.36 -14.03
CA ILE A 224 16.54 37.19 -14.91
C ILE A 224 16.54 35.94 -14.03
N THR A 225 15.51 35.11 -14.16
CA THR A 225 15.33 33.90 -13.35
C THR A 225 15.76 32.67 -14.13
N PHE A 226 16.67 31.89 -13.55
CA PHE A 226 17.16 30.61 -14.05
C PHE A 226 16.48 29.45 -13.32
N ALA A 227 16.08 28.43 -14.09
CA ALA A 227 15.89 27.08 -13.59
C ALA A 227 17.19 26.30 -13.74
N ILE A 228 17.69 25.82 -12.61
CA ILE A 228 18.89 25.02 -12.46
C ILE A 228 18.42 23.61 -12.10
N ARG A 229 18.68 22.64 -13.00
CA ARG A 229 18.11 21.29 -12.93
C ARG A 229 19.19 20.22 -12.99
N PRO A 230 19.96 20.01 -11.91
CA PRO A 230 20.81 18.85 -11.81
C PRO A 230 20.02 17.58 -11.52
N TYR A 231 20.67 16.45 -11.74
CA TYR A 231 20.20 15.15 -11.28
C TYR A 231 21.09 14.67 -10.14
N ALA A 232 20.52 14.03 -9.14
CA ALA A 232 21.23 13.47 -7.98
C ALA A 232 20.74 12.04 -7.71
N ALA A 233 21.53 11.26 -6.97
CA ALA A 233 21.04 10.02 -6.39
C ALA A 233 19.89 10.33 -5.41
N SER A 234 18.92 9.43 -5.28
CA SER A 234 17.75 9.66 -4.42
C SER A 234 18.13 9.93 -2.94
N ASP A 235 19.20 9.29 -2.45
CA ASP A 235 19.70 9.48 -1.08
C ASP A 235 20.42 10.83 -0.90
N ASP A 236 21.06 11.34 -1.95
CA ASP A 236 21.84 12.59 -1.95
C ASP A 236 21.00 13.81 -2.35
N TYR A 237 19.69 13.65 -2.54
CA TYR A 237 18.81 14.69 -3.09
C TYR A 237 18.92 16.02 -2.33
N TRP A 238 18.87 15.97 -0.99
CA TRP A 238 18.92 17.18 -0.16
C TRP A 238 20.31 17.80 -0.13
N ASP A 239 21.36 16.98 -0.08
CA ASP A 239 22.73 17.45 -0.15
C ASP A 239 22.99 18.16 -1.47
N ALA A 240 22.55 17.58 -2.60
CA ALA A 240 22.59 18.22 -3.90
C ALA A 240 21.77 19.53 -3.92
N PHE A 241 20.56 19.52 -3.36
CA PHE A 241 19.69 20.71 -3.32
C PHE A 241 20.36 21.89 -2.60
N PHE A 242 20.93 21.67 -1.43
CA PHE A 242 21.56 22.75 -0.66
C PHE A 242 22.91 23.16 -1.23
N THR A 243 23.79 22.19 -1.51
CA THR A 243 25.16 22.51 -1.95
C THR A 243 25.21 23.12 -3.34
N VAL A 244 24.35 22.72 -4.28
CA VAL A 244 24.33 23.33 -5.62
C VAL A 244 23.92 24.81 -5.55
N GLN A 245 22.98 25.18 -4.69
CA GLN A 245 22.58 26.57 -4.51
C GLN A 245 23.75 27.42 -4.00
N GLU A 246 24.47 26.92 -3.01
CA GLU A 246 25.65 27.59 -2.45
C GLU A 246 26.78 27.68 -3.49
N ASP A 247 27.09 26.59 -4.18
CA ASP A 247 28.14 26.51 -5.19
C ASP A 247 27.88 27.48 -6.35
N VAL A 248 26.65 27.51 -6.88
CA VAL A 248 26.26 28.44 -7.95
C VAL A 248 26.33 29.87 -7.45
N ARG A 249 25.83 30.17 -6.25
CA ARG A 249 25.87 31.53 -5.70
C ARG A 249 27.31 32.02 -5.52
N ASN A 250 28.16 31.17 -4.98
CA ASN A 250 29.58 31.46 -4.78
C ASN A 250 30.33 31.63 -6.11
N ALA A 251 30.01 30.81 -7.12
CA ALA A 251 30.60 30.91 -8.45
C ALA A 251 30.20 32.21 -9.15
N TRP A 252 28.93 32.62 -9.05
CA TRP A 252 28.47 33.90 -9.57
C TRP A 252 29.13 35.09 -8.88
N ASN A 253 29.25 35.09 -7.56
CA ASN A 253 29.93 36.16 -6.81
C ASN A 253 31.41 36.31 -7.22
N LYS A 254 32.12 35.21 -7.46
CA LYS A 254 33.54 35.23 -7.88
C LYS A 254 33.76 35.75 -9.30
N ASN A 255 32.71 35.81 -10.11
CA ASN A 255 32.77 36.15 -11.54
C ASN A 255 31.94 37.40 -11.87
N ASP A 256 31.63 38.22 -10.86
CA ASP A 256 30.89 39.49 -10.99
C ASP A 256 29.49 39.32 -11.63
N VAL A 257 28.82 38.19 -11.34
CA VAL A 257 27.41 38.00 -11.67
C VAL A 257 26.59 38.38 -10.45
N SER A 258 26.02 39.58 -10.50
CA SER A 258 25.28 40.18 -9.39
C SER A 258 23.89 39.53 -9.21
N GLY A 259 23.48 39.40 -7.95
CA GLY A 259 22.09 39.08 -7.63
C GLY A 259 21.17 40.27 -7.88
N PRO A 260 19.86 40.04 -8.08
CA PRO A 260 18.90 41.12 -8.28
C PRO A 260 18.78 41.97 -7.01
N ILE A 261 18.73 43.29 -7.19
CA ILE A 261 18.48 44.24 -6.10
C ILE A 261 17.01 44.64 -6.16
N PRO A 262 16.24 44.48 -5.06
CA PRO A 262 14.85 44.93 -5.01
C PRO A 262 14.77 46.42 -5.38
N THR A 263 14.11 46.74 -6.49
CA THR A 263 13.98 48.11 -6.97
C THR A 263 12.53 48.54 -6.89
N ARG A 264 12.28 49.72 -6.30
CA ARG A 264 10.96 50.36 -6.29
C ARG A 264 11.01 51.62 -7.12
N VAL A 265 10.24 51.66 -8.21
CA VAL A 265 10.06 52.88 -9.00
C VAL A 265 9.03 53.77 -8.31
N ILE A 266 9.47 54.91 -7.79
CA ILE A 266 8.57 55.94 -7.23
C ILE A 266 8.31 56.96 -8.33
N ILE A 267 7.08 56.99 -8.85
CA ILE A 267 6.64 58.02 -9.79
C ILE A 267 6.01 59.14 -8.97
N ASN A 268 6.77 60.21 -8.73
CA ASN A 268 6.21 61.44 -8.19
C ASN A 268 5.56 62.23 -9.34
N LYS A 269 4.25 62.46 -9.23
CA LYS A 269 3.50 63.34 -10.15
C LYS A 269 3.61 64.79 -9.69
#